data_AF-U9T7B6-F1
#
_entry.id   AF-U9T7B6-F1
#
_cell.length_a   1.000
_cell.length_b   1.000
_cell.length_c   1.000
_cell.angle_alpha   90.00
_cell.angle_beta   90.00
_cell.angle_gamma   90.00
#
_symmetry.space_group_name_H-M   'P 1'
#
loop_
_entity.id
_entity.type
_entity.pdbx_description
1 polymer ?
#
loop_
_entity_poly.entity_id
_entity_poly.type
_entity_poly.pdbx_seq_one_letter_code
_entity_poly.pdbx_strand_id
1 'polypeptide(L)'
;MSSQLPIDCLNEIFKYFEDDIITLHACLQVSSLYCEIAVEILWKDVLDFQNGYEHSYKSHVSLSIISTLIACLPKESKDLLHKNRICIITPTQEPPLFNYPSFCKTISIYGIERMIEYTIKSLQLITSAEDFDYGKRLLLQEILKMFMNLSSLKSLDCSTAYIDDIEFIYLPEAKFCLRNLTRLCCDSDSPPKFFYQISQICHNIQSIIIDFADVISNGLADLISSQNNLKCITLISSYYDENDEIKAIIPSSTKFSLTLTELTLHEYYIPLSFVALFKNLQKLFFSFKYKPFDDFDQLQYVHFSQLKTLKFLYSHPKIEMLIIFLEINGKNLIEFYICKGQNNNSLNLAIAKFCPNLKILSGSLIRNIETNLK
;
A
#
# COMPACT_ATOMS: atom_id res chain seq x y z
N MET A 1 -39.88 -22.13 8.48
CA MET A 1 -38.59 -22.14 7.74
C MET A 1 -38.03 -20.74 7.87
N SER A 2 -36.95 -20.52 8.62
CA SER A 2 -36.32 -19.20 8.63
C SER A 2 -35.71 -18.98 7.24
N SER A 3 -36.07 -17.88 6.59
CA SER A 3 -35.46 -17.46 5.33
C SER A 3 -34.00 -17.10 5.62
N GLN A 4 -33.07 -17.99 5.29
CA GLN A 4 -31.65 -17.66 5.29
C GLN A 4 -31.37 -16.76 4.08
N LEU A 5 -30.68 -15.65 4.32
CA LEU A 5 -30.21 -14.77 3.24
C LEU A 5 -29.24 -15.57 2.34
N PRO A 6 -29.28 -15.37 1.01
CA PRO A 6 -28.28 -15.94 0.11
C PRO A 6 -26.86 -15.52 0.50
N ILE A 7 -25.87 -16.37 0.25
CA ILE A 7 -24.46 -16.12 0.58
C ILE A 7 -23.95 -14.82 -0.04
N ASP A 8 -24.34 -14.52 -1.28
CA ASP A 8 -23.95 -13.29 -1.97
C ASP A 8 -24.47 -12.05 -1.25
N CYS A 9 -25.71 -12.11 -0.72
CA CYS A 9 -26.27 -11.03 0.07
C CYS A 9 -25.54 -10.86 1.40
N LEU A 10 -25.19 -11.95 2.08
CA LEU A 10 -24.43 -11.91 3.33
C LEU A 10 -23.02 -11.32 3.11
N ASN A 11 -22.35 -11.72 2.04
CA ASN A 11 -21.04 -11.18 1.67
C ASN A 11 -21.10 -9.66 1.46
N GLU A 12 -22.10 -9.16 0.73
CA GLU A 12 -22.26 -7.71 0.54
C GLU A 12 -22.60 -6.98 1.83
N ILE A 13 -23.42 -7.56 2.71
CA ILE A 13 -23.74 -6.98 4.02
C ILE A 13 -22.47 -6.91 4.89
N PHE A 14 -21.69 -7.98 4.93
CA PHE A 14 -20.53 -8.06 5.81
C PHE A 14 -19.39 -7.13 5.39
N LYS A 15 -19.28 -6.79 4.11
CA LYS A 15 -18.34 -5.75 3.64
C LYS A 15 -18.56 -4.41 4.32
N TYR A 16 -19.77 -4.07 4.75
CA TYR A 16 -20.03 -2.85 5.52
C TYR A 16 -19.48 -2.89 6.95
N PHE A 17 -19.11 -4.08 7.44
CA PHE A 17 -18.51 -4.30 8.76
C PHE A 17 -17.01 -4.54 8.70
N GLU A 18 -16.34 -4.34 7.55
CA GLU A 18 -14.91 -4.60 7.39
C GLU A 18 -14.05 -3.87 8.45
N ASP A 19 -14.44 -2.65 8.82
CA ASP A 19 -13.78 -1.86 9.89
C ASP A 19 -14.35 -2.13 11.31
N ASP A 20 -15.45 -2.87 11.44
CA ASP A 20 -16.10 -3.19 12.72
C ASP A 20 -15.77 -4.63 13.16
N ILE A 21 -14.54 -4.78 13.66
CA ILE A 21 -13.99 -6.05 14.15
C ILE A 21 -14.85 -6.67 15.26
N ILE A 22 -15.51 -5.84 16.09
CA ILE A 22 -16.34 -6.33 17.20
C ILE A 22 -17.57 -7.06 16.65
N THR A 23 -18.23 -6.44 15.67
CA THR A 23 -19.38 -7.05 15.00
C THR A 23 -18.97 -8.32 14.24
N LEU A 24 -17.85 -8.29 13.51
CA LEU A 24 -17.32 -9.48 12.83
C LEU A 24 -17.01 -10.61 13.81
N HIS A 25 -16.46 -10.30 14.99
CA HIS A 25 -16.20 -11.30 16.03
C HIS A 25 -17.48 -11.93 16.57
N ALA A 26 -18.54 -11.14 16.78
CA ALA A 26 -19.83 -11.67 17.19
C ALA A 26 -20.44 -12.61 16.12
N CYS A 27 -20.24 -12.29 14.83
CA CYS A 27 -20.70 -13.13 13.71
C CYS A 27 -20.09 -14.54 13.71
N LEU A 28 -18.87 -14.71 14.24
CA LEU A 28 -18.21 -16.03 14.34
C LEU A 28 -19.02 -17.04 15.15
N GLN A 29 -19.85 -16.57 16.08
CA GLN A 29 -20.63 -17.43 16.99
C GLN A 29 -22.04 -17.73 16.48
N VAL A 30 -22.46 -17.12 15.36
CA VAL A 30 -23.85 -17.19 14.88
C VAL A 30 -24.14 -18.49 14.12
N SER A 31 -23.31 -18.82 13.12
CA SER A 31 -23.44 -20.03 12.30
C SER A 31 -22.13 -20.32 11.57
N SER A 32 -21.98 -21.53 11.03
CA SER A 32 -20.79 -21.89 10.22
C SER A 32 -20.59 -20.97 9.02
N LEU A 33 -21.68 -20.60 8.34
CA LEU A 33 -21.64 -19.69 7.19
C LEU A 33 -21.20 -18.27 7.59
N TYR A 34 -21.75 -17.74 8.69
CA TYR A 34 -21.37 -16.41 9.18
C TYR A 34 -19.90 -16.40 9.65
N CYS A 35 -19.47 -17.49 10.27
CA CYS A 35 -18.09 -17.68 10.70
C CYS A 35 -17.13 -17.67 9.51
N GLU A 36 -17.43 -18.42 8.44
CA GLU A 36 -16.60 -18.46 7.23
C GLU A 36 -16.45 -17.07 6.60
N ILE A 37 -17.56 -16.35 6.39
CA ILE A 37 -17.55 -15.01 5.78
C ILE A 37 -16.80 -14.00 6.67
N ALA A 38 -17.06 -14.01 7.99
CA ALA A 38 -16.38 -13.11 8.91
C ALA A 38 -14.88 -13.41 9.01
N VAL A 39 -14.47 -14.68 9.03
CA VAL A 39 -13.05 -15.07 9.02
C VAL A 39 -12.37 -14.61 7.74
N GLU A 40 -13.01 -14.77 6.57
CA GLU A 40 -12.45 -14.29 5.30
C GLU A 40 -12.18 -12.78 5.34
N ILE A 41 -13.13 -11.99 5.85
CA ILE A 41 -12.98 -10.54 5.97
C ILE A 41 -11.90 -10.16 6.98
N LEU A 42 -11.91 -10.77 8.17
CA LEU A 42 -10.92 -10.49 9.22
C LEU A 42 -9.49 -10.84 8.79
N TRP A 43 -9.30 -11.87 7.96
CA TRP A 43 -7.99 -12.31 7.50
C TRP A 43 -7.54 -11.69 6.19
N LYS A 44 -8.42 -11.00 5.47
CA LYS A 44 -8.15 -10.42 4.14
C LYS A 44 -6.90 -9.54 4.11
N ASP A 45 -6.79 -8.62 5.08
CA ASP A 45 -5.71 -7.62 5.16
C ASP A 45 -4.97 -7.67 6.50
N VAL A 46 -5.04 -8.81 7.22
CA VAL A 46 -4.35 -9.01 8.51
C VAL A 46 -2.81 -8.91 8.41
N LEU A 47 -2.28 -9.02 7.19
CA LEU A 47 -0.86 -8.91 6.87
C LEU A 47 -0.52 -7.62 6.10
N ASP A 48 -1.44 -6.66 6.00
CA ASP A 48 -1.17 -5.33 5.45
C ASP A 48 -0.76 -4.35 6.57
N PHE A 49 0.44 -3.77 6.45
CA PHE A 49 1.06 -2.94 7.51
C PHE A 49 1.30 -1.50 7.08
N GLN A 50 0.69 -1.05 5.98
CA GLN A 50 0.97 0.25 5.36
C GLN A 50 0.56 1.49 6.17
N ASN A 51 -0.02 1.32 7.36
CA ASN A 51 -0.47 2.41 8.20
C ASN A 51 0.46 2.60 9.41
N GLY A 52 1.65 3.17 9.15
CA GLY A 52 2.33 4.26 9.90
C GLY A 52 2.20 4.42 11.43
N TYR A 53 1.80 3.42 12.19
CA TYR A 53 1.86 3.40 13.64
C TYR A 53 2.76 2.26 14.08
N GLU A 54 4.05 2.57 14.18
CA GLU A 54 5.12 1.75 14.75
C GLU A 54 4.89 1.29 16.21
N HIS A 55 3.71 1.52 16.79
CA HIS A 55 3.47 1.29 18.21
C HIS A 55 2.29 0.35 18.43
N SER A 56 2.66 -0.90 18.70
CA SER A 56 1.90 -1.91 19.44
C SER A 56 0.85 -2.72 18.68
N TYR A 57 1.30 -3.60 17.79
CA TYR A 57 0.75 -4.94 17.94
C TYR A 57 1.19 -5.44 19.32
N LYS A 58 0.23 -5.62 20.22
CA LYS A 58 0.44 -6.39 21.44
C LYS A 58 1.07 -7.70 20.99
N SER A 59 2.20 -8.10 21.59
CA SER A 59 2.92 -9.34 21.26
C SER A 59 1.99 -10.55 21.06
N HIS A 60 0.91 -10.61 21.84
CA HIS A 60 -0.14 -11.63 21.75
C HIS A 60 -0.88 -11.71 20.39
N VAL A 61 -1.13 -10.59 19.71
CA VAL A 61 -1.80 -10.58 18.39
C VAL A 61 -0.86 -11.13 17.33
N SER A 62 0.37 -10.60 17.27
CA SER A 62 1.40 -11.10 16.35
C SER A 62 1.68 -12.59 16.59
N LEU A 63 1.80 -13.00 17.86
CA LEU A 63 1.94 -14.41 18.24
C LEU A 63 0.79 -15.24 17.70
N SER A 64 -0.47 -14.80 17.89
CA SER A 64 -1.65 -15.55 17.42
C SER A 64 -1.65 -15.71 15.91
N ILE A 65 -1.39 -14.64 15.15
CA ILE A 65 -1.33 -14.67 13.68
C ILE A 65 -0.23 -15.63 13.22
N ILE A 66 0.99 -15.47 13.74
CA ILE A 66 2.14 -16.30 13.35
C ILE A 66 1.91 -17.77 13.73
N SER A 67 1.43 -18.05 14.94
CA SER A 67 1.07 -19.42 15.37
C SER A 67 0.02 -20.05 14.46
N THR A 68 -0.99 -19.30 14.02
CA THR A 68 -1.99 -19.79 13.07
C THR A 68 -1.38 -20.04 11.68
N LEU A 69 -0.54 -19.14 11.16
CA LEU A 69 0.16 -19.35 9.89
C LEU A 69 1.05 -20.61 9.93
N ILE A 70 1.74 -20.83 11.04
CA ILE A 70 2.57 -22.03 11.25
C ILE A 70 1.71 -23.28 11.31
N ALA A 71 0.56 -23.23 11.98
CA ALA A 71 -0.38 -24.33 12.00
C ALA A 71 -0.90 -24.67 10.59
N CYS A 72 -0.99 -23.69 9.69
CA CYS A 72 -1.34 -23.87 8.28
C CYS A 72 -0.19 -24.36 7.38
N LEU A 73 1.07 -24.36 7.84
CA LEU A 73 2.20 -24.78 7.02
C LEU A 73 2.07 -26.24 6.54
N PRO A 74 2.56 -26.56 5.33
CA PRO A 74 2.72 -27.92 4.86
C PRO A 74 3.57 -28.77 5.80
N LYS A 75 3.39 -30.09 5.76
CA LYS A 75 4.11 -31.02 6.63
C LYS A 75 5.62 -30.92 6.43
N GLU A 76 6.07 -30.80 5.18
CA GLU A 76 7.48 -30.68 4.81
C GLU A 76 8.12 -29.44 5.43
N SER A 77 7.41 -28.32 5.41
CA SER A 77 7.83 -27.05 6.04
C SER A 77 7.93 -27.21 7.56
N LYS A 78 6.95 -27.84 8.20
CA LYS A 78 6.97 -28.11 9.65
C LYS A 78 8.13 -29.02 10.04
N ASP A 79 8.35 -30.10 9.29
CA ASP A 79 9.44 -31.04 9.52
C ASP A 79 10.82 -30.35 9.37
N LEU A 80 10.96 -29.44 8.40
CA LEU A 80 12.16 -28.62 8.22
C LEU A 80 12.41 -27.68 9.42
N LEU A 81 11.38 -26.98 9.90
CA LEU A 81 11.48 -26.12 11.07
C LEU A 81 11.88 -26.92 12.33
N HIS A 82 11.25 -28.08 12.55
CA HIS A 82 11.59 -28.97 13.66
C HIS A 82 13.04 -29.49 13.59
N LYS A 83 13.51 -29.89 12.40
CA LYS A 83 14.89 -30.35 12.20
C LYS A 83 15.92 -29.27 12.54
N ASN A 84 15.57 -28.01 12.29
CA ASN A 84 16.39 -26.84 12.61
C ASN A 84 16.15 -26.31 14.04
N ARG A 85 15.50 -27.09 14.92
CA ARG A 85 15.22 -26.75 16.32
C ARG A 85 14.37 -25.49 16.51
N ILE A 86 13.62 -25.08 15.48
CA ILE A 86 12.65 -24.00 15.57
C ILE A 86 11.34 -24.61 16.10
N CYS A 87 11.29 -24.80 17.42
CA CYS A 87 10.11 -25.36 18.10
C CYS A 87 9.09 -24.26 18.36
N ILE A 88 8.20 -24.02 17.41
CA ILE A 88 7.12 -23.05 17.63
C ILE A 88 5.96 -23.80 18.27
N ILE A 89 5.58 -23.38 19.47
CA ILE A 89 4.41 -23.91 20.16
C ILE A 89 3.19 -23.56 19.30
N THR A 90 2.72 -24.54 18.54
CA THR A 90 1.41 -24.46 17.91
C THR A 90 0.38 -24.71 19.01
N PRO A 91 -0.59 -23.80 19.23
CA PRO A 91 -1.55 -23.94 20.32
C PRO A 91 -2.43 -25.20 20.19
N THR A 92 -2.48 -25.84 19.02
CA THR A 92 -3.25 -27.06 18.76
C THR A 92 -2.47 -28.05 17.88
N GLN A 93 -2.58 -29.35 18.19
CA GLN A 93 -2.13 -30.43 17.29
C GLN A 93 -3.12 -30.70 16.15
N GLU A 94 -4.35 -30.19 16.26
CA GLU A 94 -5.39 -30.31 15.24
C GLU A 94 -5.15 -29.34 14.06
N PRO A 95 -5.54 -29.74 12.84
CA PRO A 95 -5.46 -28.85 11.69
C PRO A 95 -6.35 -27.62 11.90
N PRO A 96 -5.93 -26.43 11.43
CA PRO A 96 -6.76 -25.24 11.45
C PRO A 96 -8.12 -25.49 10.79
N LEU A 97 -9.19 -24.94 11.38
CA LEU A 97 -10.55 -25.06 10.86
C LEU A 97 -10.68 -24.54 9.42
N PHE A 98 -9.92 -23.48 9.10
CA PHE A 98 -9.90 -22.86 7.79
C PHE A 98 -8.48 -22.79 7.24
N ASN A 99 -8.36 -22.72 5.91
CA ASN A 99 -7.10 -22.35 5.27
C ASN A 99 -6.91 -20.83 5.36
N TYR A 100 -6.61 -20.32 6.56
CA TYR A 100 -6.48 -18.88 6.81
C TYR A 100 -5.58 -18.13 5.80
N PRO A 101 -4.42 -18.67 5.38
CA PRO A 101 -3.58 -18.03 4.37
C PRO A 101 -4.28 -17.75 3.03
N SER A 102 -5.28 -18.54 2.63
CA SER A 102 -5.99 -18.34 1.35
C SER A 102 -6.90 -17.10 1.36
N PHE A 103 -7.29 -16.63 2.54
CA PHE A 103 -8.10 -15.43 2.70
C PHE A 103 -7.25 -14.16 2.56
N CYS A 104 -5.96 -14.21 2.93
CA CYS A 104 -5.06 -13.07 2.78
C CYS A 104 -4.94 -12.65 1.31
N LYS A 105 -5.26 -11.38 1.01
CA LYS A 105 -5.12 -10.77 -0.32
C LYS A 105 -3.93 -9.82 -0.38
N THR A 106 -3.48 -9.33 0.78
CA THR A 106 -2.37 -8.41 0.93
C THR A 106 -1.35 -9.00 1.90
N ILE A 107 -0.06 -8.95 1.53
CA ILE A 107 1.04 -9.32 2.44
C ILE A 107 2.13 -8.24 2.43
N SER A 108 2.64 -7.91 3.61
CA SER A 108 3.89 -7.15 3.78
C SER A 108 4.98 -8.07 4.32
N ILE A 109 6.08 -8.17 3.58
CA ILE A 109 7.22 -9.00 3.96
C ILE A 109 7.83 -8.46 5.26
N TYR A 110 8.09 -7.15 5.33
CA TYR A 110 8.60 -6.51 6.54
C TYR A 110 7.67 -6.71 7.74
N GLY A 111 6.35 -6.54 7.53
CA GLY A 111 5.35 -6.76 8.58
C GLY A 111 5.37 -8.20 9.14
N ILE A 112 5.43 -9.20 8.27
CA ILE A 112 5.55 -10.61 8.66
C ILE A 112 6.87 -10.85 9.40
N GLU A 113 7.98 -10.33 8.89
CA GLU A 113 9.30 -10.44 9.53
C GLU A 113 9.27 -9.87 10.97
N ARG A 114 8.69 -8.68 11.16
CA ARG A 114 8.54 -8.06 12.48
C ARG A 114 7.66 -8.88 13.42
N MET A 115 6.56 -9.45 12.93
CA MET A 115 5.72 -10.33 13.74
C MET A 115 6.45 -11.61 14.17
N ILE A 116 7.24 -12.20 13.27
CA ILE A 116 8.11 -13.33 13.58
C ILE A 116 9.12 -12.94 14.66
N GLU A 117 9.78 -11.79 14.50
CA GLU A 117 10.75 -11.27 15.46
C GLU A 117 10.15 -11.13 16.86
N TYR A 118 8.97 -10.52 16.97
CA TYR A 118 8.25 -10.42 18.24
C TYR A 118 7.84 -11.77 18.80
N THR A 119 7.39 -12.69 17.95
CA THR A 119 6.96 -14.04 18.34
C THR A 119 8.12 -14.82 18.96
N ILE A 120 9.25 -14.88 18.26
CA ILE A 120 10.46 -15.57 18.73
C ILE A 120 10.96 -14.96 20.05
N LYS A 121 11.00 -13.61 20.14
CA LYS A 121 11.41 -12.90 21.37
C LYS A 121 10.47 -13.20 22.54
N SER A 122 9.15 -13.17 22.31
CA SER A 122 8.13 -13.38 23.35
C SER A 122 8.13 -14.80 23.93
N LEU A 123 8.41 -15.79 23.09
CA LEU A 123 8.46 -17.19 23.45
C LEU A 123 9.84 -17.63 23.97
N GLN A 124 10.84 -16.73 23.97
CA GLN A 124 12.24 -17.00 24.36
C GLN A 124 12.83 -18.25 23.66
N LEU A 125 12.42 -18.50 22.40
CA LEU A 125 12.73 -19.76 21.70
C LEU A 125 14.21 -19.93 21.38
N ILE A 126 14.98 -18.83 21.37
CA ILE A 126 16.36 -18.82 20.88
C ILE A 126 17.25 -18.02 21.83
N THR A 127 18.37 -18.64 22.22
CA THR A 127 19.30 -18.14 23.25
C THR A 127 20.55 -17.46 22.70
N SER A 128 20.86 -17.60 21.40
CA SER A 128 22.00 -16.93 20.73
C SER A 128 21.53 -16.01 19.59
N ALA A 129 22.31 -14.96 19.30
CA ALA A 129 21.95 -13.98 18.26
C ALA A 129 22.02 -14.56 16.83
N GLU A 130 22.97 -15.47 16.57
CA GLU A 130 23.14 -16.11 15.25
C GLU A 130 22.00 -17.09 14.93
N ASP A 131 21.61 -17.90 15.92
CA ASP A 131 20.46 -18.81 15.79
C ASP A 131 19.16 -18.01 15.58
N PHE A 132 19.07 -16.81 16.16
CA PHE A 132 17.88 -15.96 16.08
C PHE A 132 17.62 -15.48 14.67
N ASP A 133 18.65 -14.93 14.03
CA ASP A 133 18.54 -14.39 12.67
C ASP A 133 18.33 -15.51 11.64
N TYR A 134 19.01 -16.64 11.81
CA TYR A 134 18.76 -17.84 11.01
C TYR A 134 17.32 -18.36 11.14
N GLY A 135 16.82 -18.51 12.37
CA GLY A 135 15.48 -19.01 12.62
C GLY A 135 14.38 -18.08 12.10
N LYS A 136 14.59 -16.76 12.25
CA LYS A 136 13.72 -15.72 11.67
C LYS A 136 13.65 -15.85 10.15
N ARG A 137 14.79 -15.91 9.46
CA ARG A 137 14.86 -16.04 8.00
C ARG A 137 14.18 -17.31 7.50
N LEU A 138 14.49 -18.46 8.12
CA LEU A 138 13.93 -19.75 7.71
C LEU A 138 12.40 -19.77 7.88
N LEU A 139 11.88 -19.25 8.99
CA LEU A 139 10.44 -19.17 9.20
C LEU A 139 9.75 -18.24 8.20
N LEU A 140 10.33 -17.07 7.95
CA LEU A 140 9.83 -16.13 6.95
C LEU A 140 9.77 -16.78 5.57
N GLN A 141 10.83 -17.48 5.16
CA GLN A 141 10.91 -18.18 3.88
C GLN A 141 9.81 -19.24 3.73
N GLU A 142 9.59 -20.08 4.74
CA GLU A 142 8.54 -21.12 4.67
C GLU A 142 7.12 -20.53 4.67
N ILE A 143 6.89 -19.43 5.40
CA ILE A 143 5.61 -18.71 5.35
C ILE A 143 5.38 -18.09 3.96
N LEU A 144 6.38 -17.42 3.38
CA LEU A 144 6.27 -16.81 2.05
C LEU A 144 6.07 -17.88 0.97
N LYS A 145 6.79 -19.01 1.06
CA LYS A 145 6.62 -20.17 0.19
C LYS A 145 5.19 -20.70 0.22
N MET A 146 4.58 -20.81 1.41
CA MET A 146 3.17 -21.20 1.53
C MET A 146 2.24 -20.21 0.79
N PHE A 147 2.48 -18.90 0.90
CA PHE A 147 1.69 -17.90 0.15
C PHE A 147 1.88 -17.99 -1.37
N MET A 148 3.07 -18.34 -1.85
CA MET A 148 3.30 -18.53 -3.29
C MET A 148 2.53 -19.74 -3.87
N ASN A 149 2.15 -20.70 -3.04
CA ASN A 149 1.30 -21.81 -3.44
C ASN A 149 -0.19 -21.45 -3.52
N LEU A 150 -0.57 -20.22 -3.14
CA LEU A 150 -1.95 -19.75 -3.13
C LEU A 150 -2.22 -18.80 -4.30
N SER A 151 -3.42 -18.84 -4.86
CA SER A 151 -3.81 -18.03 -6.04
C SER A 151 -4.47 -16.69 -5.70
N SER A 152 -4.61 -16.38 -4.41
CA SER A 152 -5.44 -15.28 -3.90
C SER A 152 -4.74 -13.92 -3.82
N LEU A 153 -3.41 -13.86 -3.90
CA LEU A 153 -2.66 -12.64 -3.60
C LEU A 153 -2.90 -11.53 -4.64
N LYS A 154 -3.17 -10.32 -4.15
CA LYS A 154 -3.48 -9.13 -4.96
C LYS A 154 -2.54 -7.96 -4.68
N SER A 155 -1.99 -7.89 -3.48
CA SER A 155 -1.08 -6.83 -3.04
C SER A 155 0.14 -7.44 -2.35
N LEU A 156 1.33 -7.00 -2.75
CA LEU A 156 2.60 -7.43 -2.20
C LEU A 156 3.38 -6.18 -1.81
N ASP A 157 3.78 -6.13 -0.55
CA ASP A 157 4.62 -5.08 -0.03
C ASP A 157 5.99 -5.64 0.36
N CYS A 158 6.98 -5.22 -0.42
CA CYS A 158 8.38 -5.59 -0.35
C CYS A 158 9.24 -4.45 0.23
N SER A 159 8.64 -3.32 0.61
CA SER A 159 9.38 -2.17 1.12
C SER A 159 10.01 -2.48 2.48
N THR A 160 11.22 -1.95 2.70
CA THR A 160 12.04 -2.08 3.92
C THR A 160 12.38 -3.52 4.33
N ALA A 161 12.12 -4.50 3.46
CA ALA A 161 12.46 -5.90 3.67
C ALA A 161 13.85 -6.20 3.10
N TYR A 162 14.69 -6.90 3.86
CA TYR A 162 15.97 -7.40 3.34
C TYR A 162 15.72 -8.60 2.42
N ILE A 163 15.40 -8.33 1.15
CA ILE A 163 14.96 -9.36 0.17
C ILE A 163 16.14 -10.12 -0.46
N ASP A 164 17.37 -9.67 -0.29
CA ASP A 164 18.57 -10.26 -0.91
C ASP A 164 18.66 -11.79 -0.74
N ASP A 165 18.21 -12.31 0.41
CA ASP A 165 18.28 -13.72 0.77
C ASP A 165 16.96 -14.49 0.56
N ILE A 166 15.88 -13.85 0.11
CA ILE A 166 14.56 -14.49 0.05
C ILE A 166 14.25 -15.02 -1.35
N GLU A 167 14.41 -16.34 -1.53
CA GLU A 167 14.29 -17.00 -2.84
C GLU A 167 12.84 -17.27 -3.30
N PHE A 168 11.81 -16.81 -2.58
CA PHE A 168 10.42 -17.20 -2.84
C PHE A 168 9.93 -16.82 -4.25
N ILE A 169 10.44 -15.72 -4.82
CA ILE A 169 10.08 -15.24 -6.16
C ILE A 169 10.56 -16.18 -7.28
N TYR A 170 11.54 -17.05 -7.02
CA TYR A 170 12.07 -18.00 -8.00
C TYR A 170 11.34 -19.34 -7.97
N LEU A 171 10.44 -19.55 -7.01
CA LEU A 171 9.65 -20.76 -6.94
C LEU A 171 8.73 -20.88 -8.17
N PRO A 172 8.56 -22.07 -8.76
CA PRO A 172 7.63 -22.28 -9.87
C PRO A 172 6.22 -21.77 -9.58
N GLU A 173 5.76 -21.94 -8.34
CA GLU A 173 4.43 -21.57 -7.87
C GLU A 173 4.24 -20.05 -7.78
N ALA A 174 5.32 -19.31 -7.47
CA ALA A 174 5.30 -17.85 -7.43
C ALA A 174 4.90 -17.24 -8.77
N LYS A 175 5.25 -17.88 -9.90
CA LYS A 175 4.83 -17.42 -11.24
C LYS A 175 3.31 -17.40 -11.40
N PHE A 176 2.60 -18.35 -10.78
CA PHE A 176 1.14 -18.40 -10.85
C PHE A 176 0.50 -17.44 -9.86
N CYS A 177 1.01 -17.37 -8.63
CA CYS A 177 0.52 -16.48 -7.58
C CYS A 177 0.69 -15.01 -7.98
N LEU A 178 1.92 -14.60 -8.32
CA LEU A 178 2.28 -13.20 -8.56
C LEU A 178 1.72 -12.65 -9.88
N ARG A 179 1.37 -13.49 -10.86
CA ARG A 179 0.74 -13.03 -12.12
C ARG A 179 -0.58 -12.27 -11.91
N ASN A 180 -1.26 -12.54 -10.79
CA ASN A 180 -2.52 -11.90 -10.42
C ASN A 180 -2.36 -10.63 -9.58
N LEU A 181 -1.12 -10.19 -9.35
CA LEU A 181 -0.82 -9.02 -8.53
C LEU A 181 -1.35 -7.75 -9.18
N THR A 182 -2.12 -6.99 -8.41
CA THR A 182 -2.69 -5.70 -8.82
C THR A 182 -1.99 -4.53 -8.16
N ARG A 183 -1.28 -4.76 -7.06
CA ARG A 183 -0.61 -3.74 -6.28
C ARG A 183 0.75 -4.23 -5.80
N LEU A 184 1.76 -3.37 -5.94
CA LEU A 184 3.12 -3.64 -5.49
C LEU A 184 3.66 -2.41 -4.74
N CYS A 185 4.25 -2.63 -3.58
CA CYS A 185 5.09 -1.66 -2.88
C CYS A 185 6.52 -2.21 -2.82
N CYS A 186 7.52 -1.40 -3.15
CA CYS A 186 8.93 -1.81 -3.15
C CYS A 186 9.86 -0.62 -2.94
N ASP A 187 11.08 -0.90 -2.47
CA ASP A 187 12.14 0.10 -2.39
C ASP A 187 12.86 0.23 -3.74
N SER A 188 13.35 1.43 -4.07
CA SER A 188 14.05 1.68 -5.33
C SER A 188 15.37 0.93 -5.44
N ASP A 189 16.02 0.63 -4.32
CA ASP A 189 17.28 -0.12 -4.23
C ASP A 189 17.08 -1.63 -4.12
N SER A 190 15.83 -2.12 -4.16
CA SER A 190 15.53 -3.56 -4.15
C SER A 190 16.36 -4.32 -5.19
N PRO A 191 16.71 -5.59 -4.94
CA PRO A 191 17.76 -6.26 -5.72
C PRO A 191 17.43 -6.33 -7.21
N PRO A 192 18.38 -6.07 -8.15
CA PRO A 192 18.10 -6.09 -9.59
C PRO A 192 17.46 -7.39 -10.08
N LYS A 193 17.83 -8.53 -9.48
CA LYS A 193 17.24 -9.83 -9.80
C LYS A 193 15.76 -9.92 -9.40
N PHE A 194 15.35 -9.26 -8.30
CA PHE A 194 13.94 -9.16 -7.90
C PHE A 194 13.15 -8.41 -8.97
N PHE A 195 13.62 -7.22 -9.38
CA PHE A 195 12.95 -6.46 -10.43
C PHE A 195 12.86 -7.21 -11.76
N TYR A 196 13.95 -7.87 -12.15
CA TYR A 196 13.96 -8.71 -13.35
C TYR A 196 12.86 -9.78 -13.27
N GLN A 197 12.77 -10.57 -12.20
CA GLN A 197 11.75 -11.62 -12.10
C GLN A 197 10.33 -11.08 -12.09
N ILE A 198 10.04 -10.07 -11.27
CA ILE A 198 8.69 -9.50 -11.16
C ILE A 198 8.26 -8.88 -12.50
N SER A 199 9.16 -8.23 -13.24
CA SER A 199 8.87 -7.68 -14.58
C SER A 199 8.46 -8.72 -15.61
N GLN A 200 8.93 -9.97 -15.46
CA GLN A 200 8.60 -11.08 -16.38
C GLN A 200 7.30 -11.81 -16.00
N ILE A 201 6.85 -11.69 -14.75
CA ILE A 201 5.70 -12.43 -14.23
C ILE A 201 4.48 -11.51 -14.16
N CYS A 202 4.66 -10.30 -13.65
CA CYS A 202 3.62 -9.35 -13.35
C CYS A 202 3.49 -8.35 -14.48
N HIS A 203 2.38 -8.42 -15.23
CA HIS A 203 2.09 -7.48 -16.33
C HIS A 203 0.81 -6.67 -16.12
N ASN A 204 0.08 -6.91 -15.03
CA ASN A 204 -1.23 -6.32 -14.78
C ASN A 204 -1.30 -5.56 -13.45
N ILE A 205 -0.15 -5.10 -12.94
CA ILE A 205 -0.11 -4.23 -11.77
C ILE A 205 -0.80 -2.91 -12.13
N GLN A 206 -1.74 -2.50 -11.29
CA GLN A 206 -2.54 -1.27 -11.44
C GLN A 206 -2.06 -0.17 -10.51
N SER A 207 -1.44 -0.52 -9.37
CA SER A 207 -0.91 0.43 -8.39
C SER A 207 0.52 0.07 -8.02
N ILE A 208 1.45 1.00 -8.18
CA ILE A 208 2.83 0.85 -7.71
C ILE A 208 3.12 1.94 -6.67
N ILE A 209 3.70 1.54 -5.54
CA ILE A 209 4.30 2.41 -4.54
C ILE A 209 5.80 2.17 -4.57
N ILE A 210 6.57 3.25 -4.69
CA ILE A 210 8.03 3.20 -4.70
C ILE A 210 8.53 4.05 -3.56
N ASP A 211 9.25 3.43 -2.64
CA ASP A 211 10.04 4.15 -1.63
C ASP A 211 11.47 4.33 -2.16
N PHE A 212 11.92 5.57 -2.30
CA PHE A 212 13.22 5.89 -2.86
C PHE A 212 14.28 5.87 -1.78
N ALA A 213 15.20 4.92 -1.90
CA ALA A 213 16.47 4.88 -1.20
C ALA A 213 17.51 5.78 -1.88
N ASP A 214 18.76 5.73 -1.39
CA ASP A 214 19.88 6.49 -1.94
C ASP A 214 20.27 6.04 -3.36
N VAL A 215 19.88 4.82 -3.77
CA VAL A 215 20.22 4.24 -5.07
C VAL A 215 18.97 3.70 -5.76
N ILE A 216 18.91 3.84 -7.08
CA ILE A 216 17.93 3.14 -7.91
C ILE A 216 18.54 1.92 -8.57
N SER A 217 18.03 0.74 -8.19
CA SER A 217 18.44 -0.53 -8.77
C SER A 217 18.01 -0.67 -10.23
N ASN A 218 18.94 -1.20 -11.02
CA ASN A 218 18.71 -1.53 -12.43
C ASN A 218 17.55 -2.53 -12.54
N GLY A 219 16.51 -2.19 -13.31
CA GLY A 219 15.34 -3.03 -13.54
C GLY A 219 14.03 -2.46 -13.01
N LEU A 220 14.05 -1.46 -12.11
CA LEU A 220 12.81 -0.78 -11.67
C LEU A 220 12.07 -0.15 -12.87
N ALA A 221 12.81 0.49 -13.77
CA ALA A 221 12.29 1.03 -15.03
C ALA A 221 11.65 -0.05 -15.93
N ASP A 222 12.21 -1.26 -15.94
CA ASP A 222 11.70 -2.41 -16.70
C ASP A 222 10.42 -2.96 -16.07
N LEU A 223 10.38 -3.06 -14.74
CA LEU A 223 9.18 -3.41 -13.99
C LEU A 223 8.04 -2.45 -14.32
N ILE A 224 8.27 -1.14 -14.25
CA ILE A 224 7.26 -0.13 -14.57
C ILE A 224 6.82 -0.29 -16.03
N SER A 225 7.76 -0.32 -16.98
CA SER A 225 7.44 -0.37 -18.41
C SER A 225 6.80 -1.68 -18.88
N SER A 226 6.99 -2.79 -18.16
CA SER A 226 6.37 -4.10 -18.45
C SER A 226 4.88 -4.18 -18.10
N GLN A 227 4.32 -3.18 -17.40
CA GLN A 227 2.89 -3.17 -17.04
C GLN A 227 2.00 -2.77 -18.22
N ASN A 228 0.78 -3.31 -18.24
CA ASN A 228 -0.22 -3.06 -19.27
C ASN A 228 -1.21 -1.94 -18.92
N ASN A 229 -1.51 -1.73 -17.64
CA ASN A 229 -2.60 -0.83 -17.22
C ASN A 229 -2.35 -0.22 -15.83
N LEU A 230 -1.22 0.47 -15.70
CA LEU A 230 -0.88 1.18 -14.47
C LEU A 230 -1.78 2.43 -14.32
N LYS A 231 -2.47 2.54 -13.18
CA LYS A 231 -3.46 3.59 -12.90
C LYS A 231 -3.06 4.49 -11.75
N CYS A 232 -2.34 3.95 -10.77
CA CYS A 232 -1.93 4.65 -9.57
C CYS A 232 -0.40 4.52 -9.38
N ILE A 233 0.26 5.65 -9.14
CA ILE A 233 1.67 5.69 -8.75
C ILE A 233 1.78 6.51 -7.48
N THR A 234 2.48 5.97 -6.49
CA THR A 234 2.92 6.70 -5.30
C THR A 234 4.43 6.69 -5.26
N LEU A 235 5.04 7.86 -5.15
CA LEU A 235 6.49 8.03 -5.03
C LEU A 235 6.77 8.61 -3.65
N ILE A 236 7.63 7.95 -2.87
CA ILE A 236 8.02 8.34 -1.52
C ILE A 236 9.52 8.56 -1.49
N SER A 237 10.00 9.67 -0.95
CA SER A 237 11.43 9.98 -0.92
C SER A 237 11.84 10.62 0.40
N SER A 238 12.35 9.80 1.32
CA SER A 238 12.72 10.21 2.69
C SER A 238 14.07 10.90 2.85
N TYR A 239 14.84 10.99 1.77
CA TYR A 239 16.21 11.50 1.80
C TYR A 239 16.29 12.97 1.37
N TYR A 240 17.26 13.68 1.94
CA TYR A 240 17.37 15.14 1.87
C TYR A 240 18.16 15.67 0.67
N ASP A 241 18.83 14.80 -0.09
CA ASP A 241 19.67 15.23 -1.20
C ASP A 241 18.90 15.23 -2.52
N GLU A 242 19.28 16.15 -3.42
CA GLU A 242 18.72 16.27 -4.77
C GLU A 242 18.94 14.97 -5.54
N ASN A 243 17.96 14.08 -5.48
CA ASN A 243 18.08 12.75 -6.06
C ASN A 243 17.74 12.83 -7.56
N ASP A 244 18.73 13.28 -8.36
CA ASP A 244 18.68 13.30 -9.83
C ASP A 244 18.27 11.93 -10.41
N GLU A 245 18.45 10.86 -9.65
CA GLU A 245 18.09 9.49 -10.02
C GLU A 245 16.58 9.30 -10.24
N ILE A 246 15.70 10.05 -9.56
CA ILE A 246 14.24 9.95 -9.81
C ILE A 246 13.92 10.24 -11.30
N LYS A 247 14.75 11.05 -11.97
CA LYS A 247 14.62 11.30 -13.42
C LYS A 247 14.76 10.01 -14.25
N ALA A 248 15.44 8.99 -13.75
CA ALA A 248 15.63 7.72 -14.45
C ALA A 248 14.32 6.93 -14.63
N ILE A 249 13.35 7.07 -13.73
CA ILE A 249 12.06 6.37 -13.85
C ILE A 249 11.02 7.17 -14.67
N ILE A 250 11.25 8.48 -14.86
CA ILE A 250 10.32 9.35 -15.60
C ILE A 250 10.07 8.83 -17.02
N PRO A 251 11.08 8.49 -17.84
CA PRO A 251 10.88 7.94 -19.18
C PRO A 251 9.95 6.72 -19.21
N SER A 252 10.15 5.75 -18.31
CA SER A 252 9.31 4.55 -18.24
C SER A 252 7.88 4.85 -17.84
N SER A 253 7.67 5.84 -16.97
CA SER A 253 6.33 6.26 -16.55
C SER A 253 5.51 6.92 -17.67
N THR A 254 6.16 7.50 -18.68
CA THR A 254 5.47 8.19 -19.79
C THR A 254 4.58 7.27 -20.62
N LYS A 255 4.88 5.97 -20.66
CA LYS A 255 4.04 4.92 -21.28
C LYS A 255 2.60 4.95 -20.73
N PHE A 256 2.44 5.37 -19.47
CA PHE A 256 1.17 5.39 -18.75
C PHE A 256 0.53 6.77 -18.70
N SER A 257 1.02 7.75 -19.47
CA SER A 257 0.44 9.10 -19.59
C SER A 257 -1.06 9.12 -19.84
N LEU A 258 -1.58 8.08 -20.53
CA LEU A 258 -3.00 7.93 -20.84
C LEU A 258 -3.78 7.05 -19.84
N THR A 259 -3.13 6.20 -19.05
CA THR A 259 -3.81 5.28 -18.12
C THR A 259 -3.74 5.73 -16.67
N LEU A 260 -2.75 6.57 -16.32
CA LEU A 260 -2.54 7.04 -14.96
C LEU A 260 -3.66 8.01 -14.56
N THR A 261 -4.40 7.64 -13.52
CA THR A 261 -5.51 8.41 -12.95
C THR A 261 -5.21 8.99 -11.58
N GLU A 262 -4.23 8.45 -10.87
CA GLU A 262 -3.87 8.87 -9.51
C GLU A 262 -2.35 8.96 -9.38
N LEU A 263 -1.87 10.12 -8.92
CA LEU A 263 -0.48 10.33 -8.60
C LEU A 263 -0.35 10.93 -7.20
N THR A 264 0.48 10.30 -6.39
CA THR A 264 0.78 10.72 -5.03
C THR A 264 2.28 10.91 -4.89
N LEU A 265 2.69 12.11 -4.46
CA LEU A 265 4.08 12.46 -4.24
C LEU A 265 4.29 12.75 -2.76
N HIS A 266 5.12 11.95 -2.10
CA HIS A 266 5.56 12.15 -0.73
C HIS A 266 7.01 12.64 -0.72
N GLU A 267 7.25 13.69 0.08
CA GLU A 267 8.59 14.13 0.46
C GLU A 267 9.48 14.65 -0.70
N TYR A 268 10.77 14.86 -0.47
CA TYR A 268 11.39 16.18 -0.64
C TYR A 268 11.82 16.62 -2.04
N TYR A 269 12.37 15.78 -2.92
CA TYR A 269 12.99 16.28 -4.16
C TYR A 269 12.50 15.58 -5.42
N ILE A 270 11.19 15.49 -5.57
CA ILE A 270 10.58 15.06 -6.83
C ILE A 270 10.37 16.29 -7.73
N PRO A 271 11.00 16.37 -8.92
CA PRO A 271 10.73 17.44 -9.87
C PRO A 271 9.27 17.43 -10.29
N LEU A 272 8.60 18.57 -10.33
CA LEU A 272 7.16 18.61 -10.62
C LEU A 272 6.83 18.58 -12.12
N SER A 273 7.77 18.90 -13.02
CA SER A 273 7.52 18.97 -14.48
C SER A 273 6.94 17.70 -15.09
N PHE A 274 7.38 16.51 -14.66
CA PHE A 274 6.89 15.26 -15.25
C PHE A 274 5.41 15.01 -14.96
N VAL A 275 4.85 15.60 -13.90
CA VAL A 275 3.42 15.51 -13.60
C VAL A 275 2.59 16.05 -14.78
N ALA A 276 3.14 17.01 -15.54
CA ALA A 276 2.50 17.57 -16.72
C ALA A 276 2.26 16.55 -17.85
N LEU A 277 2.94 15.40 -17.82
CA LEU A 277 2.81 14.34 -18.82
C LEU A 277 1.50 13.53 -18.66
N PHE A 278 0.91 13.50 -17.45
CA PHE A 278 -0.25 12.65 -17.15
C PHE A 278 -1.57 13.42 -17.29
N LYS A 279 -2.03 13.61 -18.53
CA LYS A 279 -3.22 14.43 -18.83
C LYS A 279 -4.54 13.86 -18.32
N ASN A 280 -4.59 12.56 -18.06
CA ASN A 280 -5.77 11.85 -17.58
C ASN A 280 -5.85 11.72 -16.04
N LEU A 281 -4.99 12.43 -15.30
CA LEU A 281 -5.04 12.46 -13.85
C LEU A 281 -6.41 12.94 -13.36
N GLN A 282 -6.98 12.13 -12.46
CA GLN A 282 -8.21 12.44 -11.73
C GLN A 282 -7.92 12.84 -10.30
N LYS A 283 -6.83 12.34 -9.72
CA LYS A 283 -6.41 12.65 -8.36
C LYS A 283 -4.92 12.97 -8.34
N LEU A 284 -4.58 14.07 -7.66
CA LEU A 284 -3.21 14.50 -7.49
C LEU A 284 -2.99 14.90 -6.03
N PHE A 285 -2.07 14.20 -5.37
CA PHE A 285 -1.77 14.40 -3.96
C PHE A 285 -0.30 14.78 -3.78
N PHE A 286 -0.08 15.87 -3.06
CA PHE A 286 1.24 16.31 -2.64
C PHE A 286 1.34 16.28 -1.11
N SER A 287 2.33 15.54 -0.62
CA SER A 287 2.59 15.32 0.79
C SER A 287 4.02 15.77 1.13
N PHE A 288 4.30 17.04 0.90
CA PHE A 288 5.62 17.63 1.14
C PHE A 288 5.68 18.30 2.50
N LYS A 289 6.39 17.70 3.45
CA LYS A 289 6.53 18.27 4.80
C LYS A 289 7.49 19.46 4.83
N TYR A 290 8.59 19.40 4.07
CA TYR A 290 9.61 20.43 4.16
C TYR A 290 10.25 20.85 2.82
N LYS A 291 9.70 20.41 1.69
CA LYS A 291 10.03 20.97 0.36
C LYS A 291 9.21 22.23 0.08
N PRO A 292 9.83 23.33 -0.37
CA PRO A 292 9.12 24.42 -1.02
C PRO A 292 8.67 24.01 -2.44
N PHE A 293 7.47 24.42 -2.83
CA PHE A 293 6.89 24.20 -4.16
C PHE A 293 7.49 25.15 -5.22
N ASP A 294 8.81 25.32 -5.23
CA ASP A 294 9.48 26.30 -6.08
C ASP A 294 9.39 25.95 -7.57
N ASP A 295 9.33 24.66 -7.89
CA ASP A 295 9.14 24.11 -9.25
C ASP A 295 7.68 23.97 -9.68
N PHE A 296 6.73 24.47 -8.87
CA PHE A 296 5.31 24.47 -9.23
C PHE A 296 5.00 25.45 -10.37
N ASP A 297 5.90 26.38 -10.67
CA ASP A 297 5.78 27.30 -11.81
C ASP A 297 5.65 26.55 -13.16
N GLN A 298 6.24 25.35 -13.25
CA GLN A 298 6.13 24.45 -14.40
C GLN A 298 4.76 23.75 -14.47
N LEU A 299 4.03 23.64 -13.36
CA LEU A 299 2.71 23.00 -13.29
C LEU A 299 1.54 23.97 -13.31
N GLN A 300 1.74 25.23 -12.91
CA GLN A 300 0.65 26.20 -12.74
C GLN A 300 -0.19 26.42 -14.02
N TYR A 301 0.41 26.24 -15.21
CA TYR A 301 -0.26 26.42 -16.50
C TYR A 301 -0.77 25.12 -17.14
N VAL A 302 -0.58 23.99 -16.48
CA VAL A 302 -0.93 22.69 -17.06
C VAL A 302 -2.43 22.44 -16.93
N HIS A 303 -3.06 22.09 -18.05
CA HIS A 303 -4.46 21.67 -18.08
C HIS A 303 -4.61 20.16 -17.87
N PHE A 304 -5.34 19.79 -16.81
CA PHE A 304 -5.77 18.45 -16.45
C PHE A 304 -7.29 18.36 -16.56
N SER A 305 -7.77 17.90 -17.71
CA SER A 305 -9.20 17.92 -18.05
C SER A 305 -10.07 17.00 -17.18
N GLN A 306 -9.47 16.05 -16.47
CA GLN A 306 -10.17 15.07 -15.63
C GLN A 306 -9.89 15.21 -14.14
N LEU A 307 -9.12 16.23 -13.72
CA LEU A 307 -8.71 16.38 -12.33
C LEU A 307 -9.91 16.70 -11.43
N LYS A 308 -10.27 15.77 -10.56
CA LYS A 308 -11.40 15.85 -9.63
C LYS A 308 -10.95 16.11 -8.19
N THR A 309 -9.78 15.61 -7.82
CA THR A 309 -9.25 15.75 -6.47
C THR A 309 -7.84 16.29 -6.50
N LEU A 310 -7.61 17.37 -5.73
CA LEU A 310 -6.29 17.95 -5.54
C LEU A 310 -6.04 18.12 -4.03
N LYS A 311 -4.93 17.59 -3.51
CA LYS A 311 -4.58 17.70 -2.09
C LYS A 311 -3.16 18.15 -1.87
N PHE A 312 -2.99 19.14 -1.01
CA PHE A 312 -1.72 19.63 -0.49
C PHE A 312 -1.66 19.38 1.02
N LEU A 313 -1.05 18.27 1.47
CA LEU A 313 -1.24 17.75 2.83
C LEU A 313 -0.49 18.52 3.92
N TYR A 314 0.73 18.98 3.65
CA TYR A 314 1.62 19.59 4.66
C TYR A 314 2.20 20.95 4.25
N SER A 315 2.52 21.15 2.98
CA SER A 315 2.87 22.45 2.38
C SER A 315 2.09 22.67 1.07
N HIS A 316 2.11 23.89 0.54
CA HIS A 316 1.43 24.26 -0.70
C HIS A 316 2.24 25.27 -1.52
N PRO A 317 2.00 25.40 -2.85
CA PRO A 317 2.62 26.42 -3.69
C PRO A 317 2.29 27.85 -3.28
N LYS A 318 3.06 28.80 -3.79
CA LYS A 318 2.73 30.23 -3.65
C LYS A 318 1.29 30.45 -4.13
N ILE A 319 0.55 31.24 -3.36
CA ILE A 319 -0.89 31.43 -3.58
C ILE A 319 -1.19 31.95 -4.99
N GLU A 320 -0.34 32.84 -5.53
CA GLU A 320 -0.47 33.36 -6.89
C GLU A 320 -0.43 32.25 -7.95
N MET A 321 0.53 31.32 -7.84
CA MET A 321 0.65 30.18 -8.75
C MET A 321 -0.52 29.20 -8.60
N LEU A 322 -0.98 28.99 -7.37
CA LEU A 322 -2.15 28.16 -7.11
C LEU A 322 -3.43 28.76 -7.71
N ILE A 323 -3.62 30.08 -7.63
CA ILE A 323 -4.78 30.75 -8.23
C ILE A 323 -4.79 30.55 -9.75
N ILE A 324 -3.63 30.70 -10.42
CA ILE A 324 -3.49 30.43 -11.85
C ILE A 324 -3.87 28.96 -12.17
N PHE A 325 -3.38 28.02 -11.36
CA PHE A 325 -3.71 26.61 -11.52
C PHE A 325 -5.23 26.35 -11.39
N LEU A 326 -5.87 26.97 -10.40
CA LEU A 326 -7.31 26.85 -10.17
C LEU A 326 -8.14 27.51 -11.28
N GLU A 327 -7.67 28.60 -11.88
CA GLU A 327 -8.34 29.22 -13.03
C GLU A 327 -8.44 28.24 -14.21
N ILE A 328 -7.41 27.42 -14.42
CA ILE A 328 -7.35 26.45 -15.52
C ILE A 328 -8.11 25.15 -15.18
N ASN A 329 -7.94 24.64 -13.96
CA ASN A 329 -8.36 23.28 -13.60
C ASN A 329 -9.57 23.23 -12.64
N GLY A 330 -9.88 24.35 -11.97
CA GLY A 330 -10.82 24.41 -10.85
C GLY A 330 -12.24 23.97 -11.21
N LYS A 331 -12.67 24.19 -12.46
CA LYS A 331 -14.00 23.78 -12.93
C LYS A 331 -14.25 22.27 -12.79
N ASN A 332 -13.21 21.45 -12.86
CA ASN A 332 -13.33 20.00 -12.78
C ASN A 332 -13.23 19.46 -11.34
N LEU A 333 -12.75 20.28 -10.40
CA LEU A 333 -12.51 19.85 -9.02
C LEU A 333 -13.82 19.61 -8.26
N ILE A 334 -13.87 18.47 -7.57
CA ILE A 334 -14.93 18.04 -6.66
C ILE A 334 -14.42 18.09 -5.22
N GLU A 335 -13.16 17.76 -5.00
CA GLU A 335 -12.50 17.80 -3.70
C GLU A 335 -11.18 18.56 -3.77
N PHE A 336 -11.00 19.49 -2.84
CA PHE A 336 -9.79 20.27 -2.70
C PHE A 336 -9.35 20.29 -1.25
N TYR A 337 -8.10 19.89 -0.99
CA TYR A 337 -7.49 19.99 0.32
C TYR A 337 -6.25 20.89 0.27
N ILE A 338 -6.14 21.81 1.21
CA ILE A 338 -4.93 22.59 1.41
C ILE A 338 -4.58 22.65 2.90
N CYS A 339 -3.32 22.34 3.20
CA CYS A 339 -2.76 22.39 4.54
C CYS A 339 -2.84 23.81 5.13
N LYS A 340 -2.78 23.90 6.45
CA LYS A 340 -2.97 25.14 7.20
C LYS A 340 -1.93 26.20 6.81
N GLY A 341 -2.40 27.32 6.27
CA GLY A 341 -1.64 28.55 6.03
C GLY A 341 -2.35 29.77 6.62
N GLN A 342 -1.74 30.97 6.53
CA GLN A 342 -2.44 32.21 6.88
C GLN A 342 -3.70 32.35 5.99
N ASN A 343 -4.84 32.67 6.59
CA ASN A 343 -6.10 32.84 5.86
C ASN A 343 -5.91 33.87 4.74
N ASN A 344 -5.97 33.43 3.48
CA ASN A 344 -5.72 34.28 2.33
C ASN A 344 -7.03 34.54 1.59
N ASN A 345 -7.58 35.75 1.77
CA ASN A 345 -8.82 36.17 1.13
C ASN A 345 -8.78 36.01 -0.40
N SER A 346 -7.63 36.23 -1.03
CA SER A 346 -7.48 36.09 -2.48
C SER A 346 -7.66 34.64 -2.94
N LEU A 347 -7.12 33.67 -2.21
CA LEU A 347 -7.31 32.25 -2.52
C LEU A 347 -8.78 31.85 -2.36
N ASN A 348 -9.44 32.29 -1.28
CA ASN A 348 -10.86 32.00 -1.05
C ASN A 348 -11.74 32.54 -2.20
N LEU A 349 -11.48 33.77 -2.64
CA LEU A 349 -12.17 34.37 -3.78
C LEU A 349 -11.92 33.59 -5.08
N ALA A 350 -10.68 33.17 -5.31
CA ALA A 350 -10.33 32.35 -6.46
C ALA A 350 -11.02 30.98 -6.44
N ILE A 351 -11.06 30.30 -5.30
CA ILE A 351 -11.78 29.02 -5.14
C ILE A 351 -13.28 29.23 -5.45
N ALA A 352 -13.91 30.23 -4.83
CA ALA A 352 -15.33 30.52 -5.06
C ALA A 352 -15.64 30.85 -6.54
N LYS A 353 -14.71 31.53 -7.22
CA LYS A 353 -14.86 31.92 -8.63
C LYS A 353 -14.61 30.77 -9.61
N PHE A 354 -13.55 30.00 -9.38
CA PHE A 354 -13.02 29.05 -10.37
C PHE A 354 -13.37 27.59 -10.09
N CYS A 355 -13.86 27.24 -8.90
CA CYS A 355 -14.21 25.88 -8.50
C CYS A 355 -15.72 25.68 -8.24
N PRO A 356 -16.61 25.94 -9.21
CA PRO A 356 -18.07 25.91 -9.00
C PRO A 356 -18.64 24.52 -8.67
N ASN A 357 -17.90 23.44 -8.96
CA ASN A 357 -18.35 22.06 -8.74
C ASN A 357 -17.79 21.44 -7.45
N LEU A 358 -17.09 22.24 -6.64
CA LEU A 358 -16.44 21.77 -5.41
C LEU A 358 -17.48 21.36 -4.37
N LYS A 359 -17.39 20.12 -3.88
CA LYS A 359 -18.26 19.55 -2.83
C LYS A 359 -17.56 19.43 -1.50
N ILE A 360 -16.25 19.17 -1.54
CA ILE A 360 -15.43 18.98 -0.35
C ILE A 360 -14.29 19.99 -0.40
N LEU A 361 -14.30 20.93 0.55
CA LEU A 361 -13.19 21.81 0.82
C LEU A 361 -12.69 21.52 2.23
N SER A 362 -11.52 20.90 2.31
CA SER A 362 -10.94 20.46 3.59
C SER A 362 -9.61 21.18 3.84
N GLY A 363 -9.40 21.63 5.07
CA GLY A 363 -8.32 22.55 5.43
C GLY A 363 -8.86 23.71 6.28
N SER A 364 -7.99 24.54 6.84
CA SER A 364 -8.40 25.61 7.78
C SER A 364 -9.13 26.80 7.13
N LEU A 365 -9.70 26.66 5.94
CA LEU A 365 -10.44 27.71 5.22
C LEU A 365 -11.89 27.88 5.73
N ILE A 366 -12.36 27.01 6.63
CA ILE A 366 -13.73 27.05 7.15
C ILE A 366 -13.82 28.02 8.34
N ARG A 367 -13.93 29.32 8.04
CA ARG A 367 -14.69 30.26 8.91
C ARG A 367 -15.58 31.26 8.17
N ASN A 368 -15.50 31.41 6.84
CA ASN A 368 -16.23 32.49 6.13
C ASN A 368 -17.05 32.07 4.90
N ILE A 369 -17.19 30.78 4.57
CA ILE A 369 -17.96 30.36 3.37
C ILE A 369 -19.43 30.03 3.71
N GLU A 370 -19.81 29.89 4.98
CA GLU A 370 -21.21 29.66 5.39
C GLU A 370 -22.14 30.87 5.18
N THR A 371 -21.64 32.04 4.79
CA THR A 371 -22.47 33.25 4.64
C THR A 371 -22.97 33.55 3.23
N ASN A 372 -22.49 32.87 2.17
CA ASN A 372 -22.83 33.23 0.78
C ASN A 372 -23.33 32.08 -0.12
N LEU A 373 -23.77 30.97 0.46
CA LEU A 373 -24.54 29.96 -0.28
C LEU A 373 -25.98 29.92 0.27
N LYS A 374 -26.80 30.86 -0.23
CA LYS A 374 -28.26 30.76 -0.27
C LYS A 374 -28.74 31.04 -1.69
#